data_AF-A0A3R9USG8-F1
#
_entry.id   AF-A0A3R9USG8-F1
#
_cell.length_a   1.000
_cell.length_b   1.000
_cell.length_c   1.000
_cell.angle_alpha   90.00
_cell.angle_beta   90.00
_cell.angle_gamma   90.00
#
_symmetry.space_group_name_H-M   'P 1'
#
loop_
_entity.id
_entity.type
_entity.pdbx_description
1 polymer ?
#
loop_
_entity_poly.entity_id
_entity_poly.type
_entity_poly.pdbx_seq_one_letter_code
_entity_poly.pdbx_strand_id
1 'polypeptide(L)'
;MKTKPACGPQRDPEFFEEIDKVFAKYPEAAGRYAVSCLRMETVILKIDFERQVGVSRVEDGRIITEFYDREDDIVRHTSCCQYIHGYECVRLCHDDE
;
A
#
# COMPACT_ATOMS: atom_id res chain seq x y z
N MET A 1 -3.51 -28.51 -13.96
CA MET A 1 -4.16 -27.29 -14.50
C MET A 1 -3.26 -26.10 -14.23
N LYS A 2 -2.94 -25.28 -15.24
CA LYS A 2 -2.22 -24.01 -14.99
C LYS A 2 -3.23 -23.03 -14.37
N THR A 3 -3.06 -22.73 -13.08
CA THR A 3 -3.91 -21.77 -12.38
C THR A 3 -3.67 -20.38 -12.98
N LYS A 4 -4.74 -19.68 -13.38
CA LYS A 4 -4.61 -18.30 -13.85
C LYS A 4 -4.05 -17.41 -12.72
N PRO A 5 -3.18 -16.44 -13.03
CA PRO A 5 -2.67 -15.51 -12.02
C PRO A 5 -3.82 -14.74 -11.34
N ALA A 6 -3.60 -14.36 -10.09
CA ALA A 6 -4.62 -13.73 -9.25
C ALA A 6 -5.03 -12.34 -9.73
N CYS A 7 -4.07 -11.58 -10.28
CA CYS A 7 -4.19 -10.24 -10.86
C CYS A 7 -3.12 -10.08 -11.96
N GLY A 8 -3.20 -8.98 -12.72
CA GLY A 8 -2.16 -8.55 -13.66
C GLY A 8 -2.60 -8.67 -15.12
N PRO A 9 -1.76 -8.29 -16.09
CA PRO A 9 -2.16 -8.16 -17.49
C PRO A 9 -2.62 -9.48 -18.13
N GLN A 10 -2.15 -10.64 -17.65
CA GLN A 10 -2.62 -11.94 -18.13
C GLN A 10 -4.01 -12.31 -17.58
N ARG A 11 -4.43 -11.68 -16.48
CA ARG A 11 -5.73 -11.88 -15.84
C ARG A 11 -6.75 -10.83 -16.29
N ASP A 12 -6.33 -9.58 -16.38
CA ASP A 12 -7.16 -8.38 -16.59
C ASP A 12 -6.63 -7.54 -17.78
N PRO A 13 -6.58 -8.10 -19.01
CA PRO A 13 -5.86 -7.49 -20.13
C PRO A 13 -6.41 -6.13 -20.55
N GLU A 14 -7.73 -5.95 -20.60
CA GLU A 14 -8.37 -4.69 -21.02
C GLU A 14 -8.07 -3.54 -20.04
N PHE A 15 -8.05 -3.82 -18.73
CA PHE A 15 -7.69 -2.82 -17.73
C PHE A 15 -6.24 -2.38 -17.88
N PHE A 16 -5.31 -3.32 -18.08
CA PHE A 16 -3.90 -3.00 -18.25
C PHE A 16 -3.61 -2.29 -19.58
N GLU A 17 -4.39 -2.53 -20.63
CA GLU A 17 -4.31 -1.74 -21.87
C GLU A 17 -4.64 -0.25 -21.62
N GLU A 18 -5.62 0.04 -20.76
CA GLU A 18 -5.94 1.42 -20.38
C GLU A 18 -4.85 2.05 -19.50
N ILE A 19 -4.25 1.27 -18.59
CA ILE A 19 -3.09 1.73 -17.81
C ILE A 19 -1.90 2.07 -18.72
N ASP A 20 -1.64 1.26 -19.75
CA ASP A 20 -0.58 1.53 -20.73
C ASP A 20 -0.81 2.86 -21.46
N LYS A 21 -2.06 3.17 -21.81
CA LYS A 21 -2.42 4.48 -22.40
C LYS A 21 -2.15 5.64 -21.45
N VAL A 22 -2.40 5.46 -20.14
CA VAL A 22 -2.08 6.48 -19.12
C VAL A 22 -0.58 6.71 -19.00
N PHE A 23 0.23 5.64 -18.95
CA PHE A 23 1.68 5.79 -18.87
C PHE A 23 2.32 6.27 -20.17
N ALA A 24 1.74 5.97 -21.34
CA ALA A 24 2.15 6.57 -22.60
C ALA A 24 1.92 8.10 -22.61
N LYS A 25 0.86 8.56 -21.93
CA LYS A 25 0.56 9.99 -21.78
C LYS A 25 1.44 10.68 -20.73
N TYR A 26 1.83 9.98 -19.67
CA TYR A 26 2.65 10.49 -18.56
C TYR A 26 3.85 9.55 -18.31
N PRO A 27 4.87 9.57 -19.16
CA PRO A 27 5.98 8.61 -19.11
C PRO A 27 6.76 8.66 -17.79
N GLU A 28 6.83 9.82 -17.15
CA GLU A 28 7.46 9.99 -15.84
C GLU A 28 6.70 9.28 -14.70
N ALA A 29 5.40 9.04 -14.87
CA ALA A 29 4.58 8.35 -13.88
C ALA A 29 4.91 6.85 -13.79
N ALA A 30 5.37 6.25 -14.90
CA ALA A 30 5.72 4.83 -14.96
C ALA A 30 6.88 4.45 -14.02
N GLY A 31 7.74 5.41 -13.65
CA GLY A 31 8.81 5.21 -12.66
C GLY A 31 8.45 5.60 -11.23
N ARG A 32 7.26 6.18 -11.00
CA ARG A 32 6.85 6.73 -9.69
C ARG A 32 5.73 5.94 -9.03
N TYR A 33 4.88 5.30 -9.83
CA TYR A 33 3.67 4.64 -9.34
C TYR A 33 3.67 3.15 -9.69
N ALA A 34 3.03 2.36 -8.83
CA ALA A 34 2.83 0.94 -9.02
C ALA A 34 1.35 0.57 -8.81
N VAL A 35 0.89 -0.48 -9.49
CA VAL A 35 -0.45 -1.05 -9.30
C VAL A 35 -0.33 -2.28 -8.39
N SER A 36 -1.01 -2.28 -7.25
CA SER A 36 -1.02 -3.41 -6.31
C SER A 36 -2.26 -4.30 -6.51
N CYS A 37 -2.07 -5.61 -6.30
CA CYS A 37 -3.14 -6.60 -6.30
C CYS A 37 -3.68 -6.81 -4.88
N LEU A 38 -4.80 -6.16 -4.56
CA LEU A 38 -5.45 -6.25 -3.24
C LEU A 38 -5.88 -7.67 -2.86
N ARG A 39 -5.95 -8.60 -3.81
CA ARG A 39 -6.34 -10.00 -3.53
C ARG A 39 -5.34 -10.68 -2.61
N MET A 40 -4.05 -10.35 -2.69
CA MET A 40 -3.07 -10.90 -1.74
C MET A 40 -3.39 -10.46 -0.32
N GLU A 41 -3.64 -9.17 -0.14
CA GLU A 41 -3.93 -8.56 1.16
C GLU A 41 -5.26 -9.05 1.75
N THR A 42 -6.33 -9.05 0.94
CA THR A 42 -7.67 -9.42 1.41
C THR A 42 -7.93 -10.92 1.46
N VAL A 43 -7.37 -11.71 0.53
CA VAL A 43 -7.70 -13.14 0.43
C VAL A 43 -6.65 -14.01 1.08
N ILE A 44 -5.37 -13.65 1.00
CA ILE A 44 -4.28 -14.44 1.59
C ILE A 44 -4.00 -13.95 3.01
N LEU A 45 -3.75 -12.64 3.18
CA LEU A 45 -3.45 -12.05 4.50
C LEU A 45 -4.72 -11.78 5.34
N LYS A 46 -5.91 -11.89 4.73
CA LYS A 46 -7.21 -11.71 5.41
C LYS A 46 -7.35 -10.35 6.10
N ILE A 47 -6.73 -9.32 5.52
CA ILE A 47 -6.80 -7.96 6.03
C ILE A 47 -8.22 -7.43 5.82
N ASP A 48 -8.80 -6.91 6.89
CA ASP A 48 -10.05 -6.16 6.87
C ASP A 48 -9.73 -4.66 6.91
N PHE A 49 -9.79 -3.97 5.78
CA PHE A 49 -9.44 -2.54 5.72
C PHE A 49 -10.46 -1.61 6.41
N GLU A 50 -11.66 -2.09 6.72
CA GLU A 50 -12.62 -1.33 7.52
C GLU A 50 -12.20 -1.35 8.99
N ARG A 51 -11.75 -2.51 9.49
CA ARG A 51 -11.35 -2.69 10.89
C ARG A 51 -9.86 -2.41 11.16
N GLN A 52 -9.00 -2.66 10.18
CA GLN A 52 -7.55 -2.65 10.32
C GLN A 52 -6.88 -1.53 9.53
N VAL A 53 -5.73 -1.09 10.02
CA VAL A 53 -4.85 -0.12 9.36
C VAL A 53 -3.44 -0.68 9.24
N GLY A 54 -2.83 -0.49 8.07
CA GLY A 54 -1.43 -0.85 7.83
C GLY A 54 -0.50 0.27 8.29
N VAL A 55 0.41 -0.03 9.20
CA VAL A 55 1.51 0.85 9.59
C VAL A 55 2.76 0.34 8.91
N SER A 56 3.39 1.21 8.12
CA SER A 56 4.59 0.86 7.36
C SER A 56 5.81 1.57 7.90
N ARG A 57 6.92 0.85 7.96
CA ARG A 57 8.23 1.37 8.35
C ARG A 57 9.30 0.84 7.41
N VAL A 58 10.37 1.61 7.24
CA VAL A 58 11.54 1.20 6.45
C VAL A 58 12.62 0.72 7.40
N GLU A 59 13.00 -0.55 7.31
CA GLU A 59 14.06 -1.18 8.10
C GLU A 59 14.99 -1.94 7.16
N ASP A 60 16.30 -1.70 7.24
CA ASP A 60 17.32 -2.37 6.42
C ASP A 60 17.04 -2.36 4.91
N GLY A 61 16.52 -1.24 4.40
CA GLY A 61 16.16 -1.08 2.98
C GLY A 61 14.92 -1.86 2.55
N ARG A 62 14.16 -2.41 3.48
CA ARG A 62 12.90 -3.12 3.26
C ARG A 62 11.74 -2.29 3.79
N ILE A 63 10.60 -2.36 3.11
CA ILE A 63 9.33 -1.85 3.64
C ILE A 63 8.69 -2.99 4.41
N ILE A 64 8.46 -2.79 5.70
CA ILE A 64 7.69 -3.70 6.55
C ILE A 64 6.37 -3.03 6.85
N THR A 65 5.27 -3.70 6.51
CA THR A 65 3.91 -3.22 6.80
C THR A 65 3.23 -4.22 7.73
N GLU A 66 2.84 -3.73 8.90
CA GLU A 66 2.12 -4.48 9.92
C GLU A 66 0.68 -3.95 10.00
N PHE A 67 -0.29 -4.85 10.12
CA PHE A 67 -1.71 -4.49 10.17
C PHE A 67 -2.25 -4.68 11.59
N TYR A 68 -2.83 -3.62 12.14
CA TYR A 68 -3.38 -3.58 13.49
C TYR A 68 -4.87 -3.23 13.44
N ASP A 69 -5.64 -3.67 14.43
CA ASP A 69 -7.02 -3.20 14.55
C ASP A 69 -7.00 -1.70 14.90
N ARG A 70 -7.91 -0.91 14.32
CA ARG A 70 -7.97 0.54 14.51
C ARG A 70 -8.23 0.96 15.96
N GLU A 71 -8.76 0.05 16.77
CA GLU A 71 -9.03 0.24 18.20
C GLU A 71 -7.78 0.03 19.07
N ASP A 72 -6.73 -0.58 18.52
CA ASP A 72 -5.45 -0.76 19.22
C ASP A 72 -4.76 0.60 19.41
N ASP A 73 -4.34 0.90 20.65
CA ASP A 73 -3.62 2.14 21.01
C ASP A 73 -2.29 2.30 20.23
N ILE A 74 -1.82 1.26 19.54
CA ILE A 74 -0.62 1.27 18.68
C ILE A 74 -0.69 2.39 17.62
N VAL A 75 -1.89 2.69 17.10
CA VAL A 75 -2.10 3.78 16.13
C VAL A 75 -2.12 5.15 16.82
N ARG A 76 -2.50 5.21 18.10
CA ARG A 76 -2.62 6.45 18.88
C ARG A 76 -1.29 6.96 19.43
N HIS A 77 -0.30 6.09 19.59
CA HIS A 77 1.05 6.44 20.09
C HIS A 77 2.06 6.83 19.02
N THR A 78 1.66 6.95 17.75
CA THR A 78 2.55 7.49 16.73
C THR A 78 2.22 8.97 16.51
N SER A 79 2.94 9.83 17.23
CA SER A 79 2.86 11.27 17.02
C SER A 79 3.47 11.58 15.64
N CYS A 80 2.67 12.17 14.74
CA CYS A 80 3.19 12.58 13.45
C CYS A 80 4.08 13.81 13.61
N CYS A 81 5.38 13.63 13.48
CA CYS A 81 6.35 14.70 13.65
C CYS A 81 6.55 15.53 12.38
N GLN A 82 6.16 15.00 11.21
CA GLN A 82 6.30 15.74 9.96
C GLN A 82 5.15 15.45 9.00
N TYR A 83 4.38 16.50 8.72
CA TYR A 83 3.36 16.52 7.67
C TYR A 83 3.89 17.20 6.42
N ILE A 84 3.49 16.70 5.24
CA ILE A 84 3.60 17.46 4.00
C ILE A 84 2.20 17.49 3.38
N HIS A 85 1.65 18.70 3.27
CA HIS A 85 0.42 19.08 2.57
C HIS A 85 -0.74 18.06 2.55
N GLY A 86 -1.78 18.33 3.33
CA GLY A 86 -3.07 17.64 3.20
C GLY A 86 -3.22 16.36 4.03
N TYR A 87 -2.65 16.33 5.24
CA TYR A 87 -2.80 15.27 6.25
C TYR A 87 -1.93 14.02 6.08
N GLU A 88 -1.08 13.94 5.06
CA GLU A 88 -0.14 12.82 4.93
C GLU A 88 1.02 12.97 5.92
N CYS A 89 1.12 12.01 6.84
CA CYS A 89 2.25 11.90 7.75
C CYS A 89 3.42 11.21 7.05
N VAL A 90 4.53 11.92 6.90
CA VAL A 90 5.74 11.40 6.24
C VAL A 90 6.73 10.84 7.26
N ARG A 91 6.60 11.26 8.52
CA ARG A 91 7.45 10.78 9.63
C ARG A 91 6.63 10.60 10.90
N LEU A 92 6.47 9.36 11.32
CA LEU A 92 5.97 8.98 12.64
C LEU A 92 7.14 9.05 13.63
N CYS A 93 6.91 9.69 14.77
CA CYS A 93 7.80 9.55 15.92
C CYS A 93 7.36 8.34 16.74
N HIS A 94 8.35 7.62 17.26
CA HIS A 94 8.15 6.79 18.43
C HIS A 94 8.31 7.72 19.64
N ASP A 95 7.31 7.74 20.51
CA ASP A 95 7.47 8.30 21.84
C ASP A 95 8.38 7.32 22.60
N ASP A 96 9.70 7.51 22.49
CA ASP A 96 10.66 6.79 23.31
C ASP A 96 10.47 7.24 24.78
N GLU A 97 10.09 6.31 25.66
CA GLU A 97 10.32 6.43 27.11
C GLU A 97 11.81 6.28 27.43
#